data_AF-A0A194V737-F1
#
_entry.id   AF-A0A194V737-F1
#
_cell.length_a   1.000
_cell.length_b   1.000
_cell.length_c   1.000
_cell.angle_alpha   90.00
_cell.angle_beta   90.00
_cell.angle_gamma   90.00
#
_symmetry.space_group_name_H-M   'P 1'
#
loop_
_entity.id
_entity.type
_entity.pdbx_description
1 polymer ?
#
loop_
_entity_poly.entity_id
_entity_poly.type
_entity_poly.pdbx_seq_one_letter_code
_entity_poly.pdbx_strand_id
1 'polypeptide(L)'
;MLSPWEWHVDVDQYIVPYLFSPPRAFSRDRLLQLLGAQARPRRPIGNVACIFWAFVGTVSSLSVISVVGRHVSTFQAAGTPLTIGSFGAAAVLEFYTIESPLSQPRNAILGQLISSVIGVAVNKGFARLPGSSYNDLRWLAGALSCAGSTMATALTGTVHPPGGATALLAVTDPKVAEIGWALVPMVLLNCGVMLAVALLVNNIQREFPTYWWTPADVGSFWARKRPGHGGEEADLAVGTCGEKGPGQGGSDFNNSSGATVVGSTSYYDVSCSLMLTRDGISVPPHLDLLPEEKDWLESLCRRL
;
A
#
# COMPACT_ATOMS: atom_id res chain seq x y z
N MET A 1 -1.55 -8.61 34.82
CA MET A 1 -0.45 -8.59 33.82
C MET A 1 -1.11 -8.28 32.49
N LEU A 2 -0.70 -7.23 31.81
CA LEU A 2 -1.25 -6.89 30.49
C LEU A 2 -0.63 -7.83 29.45
N SER A 3 -1.45 -8.59 28.72
CA SER A 3 -1.01 -9.52 27.67
C SER A 3 -0.62 -8.72 26.42
N PRO A 4 0.64 -8.75 25.95
CA PRO A 4 1.05 -8.01 24.75
C PRO A 4 0.29 -8.40 23.47
N TRP A 5 -0.29 -9.60 23.44
CA TRP A 5 -1.07 -10.14 22.31
C TRP A 5 -2.46 -9.53 22.14
N GLU A 6 -2.98 -8.84 23.17
CA GLU A 6 -4.30 -8.18 23.12
C GLU A 6 -4.21 -6.74 22.58
N TRP A 7 -3.01 -6.20 22.45
CA TRP A 7 -2.79 -4.82 22.05
C TRP A 7 -2.76 -4.68 20.53
N HIS A 8 -3.94 -4.53 19.93
CA HIS A 8 -4.08 -4.21 18.52
C HIS A 8 -4.79 -2.86 18.36
N VAL A 9 -4.01 -1.80 18.15
CA VAL A 9 -4.56 -0.47 17.84
C VAL A 9 -4.50 -0.30 16.33
N ASP A 10 -5.61 -0.59 15.68
CA ASP A 10 -5.79 -0.32 14.26
C ASP A 10 -6.65 0.94 14.11
N VAL A 11 -5.98 2.08 13.89
CA VAL A 11 -6.64 3.36 13.69
C VAL A 11 -7.54 3.33 12.44
N ASP A 12 -7.27 2.45 11.47
CA ASP A 12 -8.07 2.34 10.26
C ASP A 12 -9.48 1.84 10.57
N GLN A 13 -9.67 1.01 11.59
CA GLN A 13 -11.00 0.54 12.03
C GLN A 13 -11.91 1.71 12.44
N TYR A 14 -11.33 2.78 12.96
CA TYR A 14 -12.08 3.96 13.40
C TYR A 14 -12.27 4.99 12.28
N ILE A 15 -11.38 5.03 11.28
CA ILE A 15 -11.40 6.03 10.21
C ILE A 15 -12.16 5.53 8.96
N VAL A 16 -11.94 4.28 8.55
CA VAL A 16 -12.47 3.67 7.31
C VAL A 16 -14.00 3.71 7.18
N PRO A 17 -14.79 3.48 8.26
CA PRO A 17 -16.25 3.53 8.16
C PRO A 17 -16.76 4.90 7.73
N TYR A 18 -16.11 5.97 8.17
CA TYR A 18 -16.53 7.35 7.91
C TYR A 18 -16.03 7.91 6.58
N LEU A 19 -15.11 7.23 5.91
CA LEU A 19 -14.59 7.70 4.64
C LEU A 19 -15.67 7.71 3.56
N PHE A 20 -15.67 8.77 2.75
CA PHE A 20 -16.52 8.87 1.58
C PHE A 20 -16.07 7.84 0.54
N SER A 21 -16.98 6.94 0.13
CA SER A 21 -16.73 6.10 -1.04
C SER A 21 -16.46 7.01 -2.25
N PRO A 22 -15.45 6.72 -3.09
CA PRO A 22 -15.13 7.56 -4.23
C PRO A 22 -16.38 7.73 -5.11
N PRO A 23 -16.73 8.96 -5.51
CA PRO A 23 -17.91 9.19 -6.33
C PRO A 23 -17.74 8.47 -7.67
N ARG A 24 -18.56 7.44 -7.92
CA ARG A 24 -18.66 6.74 -9.21
C ARG A 24 -19.26 7.62 -10.32
N ALA A 25 -19.51 8.90 -10.05
CA ALA A 25 -20.25 9.83 -10.88
C ALA A 25 -19.38 11.04 -11.27
N PHE A 26 -18.28 10.82 -11.99
CA PHE A 26 -17.67 11.89 -12.78
C PHE A 26 -17.12 11.33 -14.10
N SER A 27 -17.73 11.75 -15.20
CA SER A 27 -17.44 11.33 -16.57
C SER A 27 -16.08 11.86 -17.04
N ARG A 28 -15.02 11.06 -16.89
CA ARG A 28 -13.80 11.13 -17.71
C ARG A 28 -12.97 9.87 -17.54
N ASP A 29 -13.25 8.87 -18.38
CA ASP A 29 -12.60 7.55 -18.32
C ASP A 29 -11.07 7.63 -18.27
N ARG A 30 -10.45 8.60 -18.97
CA ARG A 30 -8.98 8.79 -18.94
C ARG A 30 -8.44 9.37 -17.64
N LEU A 31 -9.18 10.27 -17.00
CA LEU A 31 -8.75 10.84 -15.71
C LEU A 31 -8.93 9.79 -14.60
N LEU A 32 -10.02 9.03 -14.67
CA LEU A 32 -10.27 7.90 -13.80
C LEU A 32 -9.23 6.78 -13.99
N GLN A 33 -8.85 6.47 -15.23
CA GLN A 33 -7.76 5.55 -15.54
C GLN A 33 -6.41 6.01 -14.97
N LEU A 34 -6.14 7.33 -15.00
CA LEU A 34 -4.93 7.92 -14.43
C LEU A 34 -4.97 7.96 -12.89
N LEU A 35 -6.16 7.97 -12.30
CA LEU A 35 -6.39 7.88 -10.85
C LEU A 35 -6.56 6.42 -10.38
N GLY A 36 -6.25 5.43 -11.20
CA GLY A 36 -6.28 4.00 -10.82
C GLY A 36 -7.64 3.30 -10.95
N ALA A 37 -8.68 3.95 -11.46
CA ALA A 37 -9.96 3.30 -11.75
C ALA A 37 -9.89 2.63 -13.14
N GLN A 38 -9.52 1.35 -13.18
CA GLN A 38 -9.57 0.52 -14.39
C GLN A 38 -10.51 -0.68 -14.21
N ALA A 39 -11.25 -1.00 -15.28
CA ALA A 39 -12.24 -2.08 -15.29
C ALA A 39 -11.65 -3.47 -15.58
N ARG A 40 -10.35 -3.57 -15.91
CA ARG A 40 -9.67 -4.84 -16.20
C ARG A 40 -8.22 -4.83 -15.70
N PRO A 41 -7.76 -5.90 -15.03
CA PRO A 41 -6.37 -6.01 -14.58
C PRO A 41 -5.41 -6.06 -15.77
N ARG A 42 -4.33 -5.27 -15.72
CA ARG A 42 -3.27 -5.31 -16.73
C ARG A 42 -2.38 -6.54 -16.53
N ARG A 43 -1.80 -7.06 -17.62
CA ARG A 43 -0.85 -8.19 -17.56
C ARG A 43 0.43 -7.78 -16.83
N PRO A 44 1.06 -8.67 -16.03
CA PRO A 44 2.33 -8.38 -15.38
C PRO A 44 3.40 -8.10 -16.42
N ILE A 45 4.18 -7.03 -16.21
CA ILE A 45 5.28 -6.64 -17.09
C ILE A 45 6.54 -7.44 -16.75
N GLY A 46 7.38 -7.71 -17.75
CA GLY A 46 8.68 -8.33 -17.54
C GLY A 46 9.63 -7.43 -16.75
N ASN A 47 10.56 -8.04 -16.00
CA ASN A 47 11.48 -7.33 -15.10
C ASN A 47 12.27 -6.20 -15.77
N VAL A 48 12.73 -6.40 -17.01
CA VAL A 48 13.52 -5.38 -17.75
C VAL A 48 12.69 -4.13 -18.02
N ALA A 49 11.43 -4.30 -18.45
CA ALA A 49 10.52 -3.18 -18.65
C ALA A 49 10.22 -2.47 -17.32
N CYS A 50 10.05 -3.23 -16.23
CA CYS A 50 9.85 -2.67 -14.89
C CYS A 50 11.03 -1.80 -14.46
N ILE A 51 12.27 -2.30 -14.60
CA ILE A 51 13.49 -1.56 -14.27
C ILE A 51 13.63 -0.30 -15.14
N PHE A 52 13.35 -0.41 -16.44
CA PHE A 52 13.39 0.73 -17.35
C PHE A 52 12.41 1.84 -16.95
N TRP A 53 11.14 1.48 -16.67
CA TRP A 53 10.15 2.45 -16.21
C TRP A 53 10.48 3.02 -14.84
N ALA A 54 11.04 2.21 -13.93
CA ALA A 54 11.49 2.68 -12.63
C ALA A 54 12.61 3.72 -12.77
N PHE A 55 13.55 3.49 -13.68
CA PHE A 55 14.61 4.44 -14.01
C PHE A 55 14.04 5.75 -14.58
N VAL A 56 13.18 5.66 -15.60
CA VAL A 56 12.54 6.83 -16.23
C VAL A 56 11.72 7.63 -15.21
N GLY A 57 10.93 6.95 -14.38
CA GLY A 57 10.11 7.55 -13.33
C GLY A 57 10.96 8.24 -12.26
N THR A 58 12.00 7.58 -11.76
CA THR A 58 12.92 8.15 -10.76
C THR A 58 13.65 9.37 -11.29
N VAL A 59 14.24 9.28 -12.49
CA VAL A 59 14.96 10.41 -13.11
C VAL A 59 14.03 11.58 -13.36
N SER A 60 12.85 11.33 -13.96
CA SER A 60 11.89 12.40 -14.23
C SER A 60 11.39 13.06 -12.94
N SER A 61 10.98 12.28 -11.95
CA SER A 61 10.45 12.80 -10.68
C SER A 61 11.48 13.61 -9.90
N LEU A 62 12.68 13.07 -9.67
CA LEU A 62 13.72 13.78 -8.95
C LEU A 62 14.21 15.01 -9.72
N SER A 63 14.19 14.98 -11.05
CA SER A 63 14.50 16.15 -11.88
C SER A 63 13.45 17.25 -11.73
N VAL A 64 12.15 16.90 -11.77
CA VAL A 64 11.06 17.87 -11.59
C VAL A 64 11.11 18.46 -10.18
N ILE A 65 11.30 17.65 -9.14
CA ILE A 65 11.48 18.13 -7.76
C ILE A 65 12.68 19.08 -7.67
N SER A 66 13.80 18.73 -8.30
CA SER A 66 15.00 19.59 -8.32
C SER A 66 14.75 20.91 -9.06
N VAL A 67 13.98 20.91 -10.15
CA VAL A 67 13.61 22.13 -10.89
C VAL A 67 12.66 23.00 -10.06
N VAL A 68 11.63 22.41 -9.45
CA VAL A 68 10.71 23.13 -8.55
C VAL A 68 11.48 23.77 -7.40
N GLY A 69 12.39 23.02 -6.76
CA GLY A 69 13.24 23.53 -5.69
C GLY A 69 14.18 24.68 -6.12
N ARG A 70 14.56 24.75 -7.40
CA ARG A 70 15.31 25.89 -7.95
C ARG A 70 14.43 27.10 -8.25
N HIS A 71 13.16 26.94 -8.59
CA HIS A 71 12.31 28.07 -8.97
C HIS A 71 11.54 28.70 -7.81
N VAL A 72 11.33 27.97 -6.72
CA VAL A 72 10.67 28.53 -5.54
C VAL A 72 11.73 29.19 -4.64
N SER A 73 11.70 30.52 -4.56
CA SER A 73 12.67 31.35 -3.84
C SER A 73 12.86 30.96 -2.37
N THR A 74 11.82 30.50 -1.70
CA THR A 74 11.87 29.97 -0.33
C THR A 74 12.77 28.75 -0.19
N PHE A 75 12.90 27.92 -1.24
CA PHE A 75 13.73 26.70 -1.24
C PHE A 75 15.20 26.97 -1.60
N GLN A 76 15.50 28.06 -2.31
CA GLN A 76 16.87 28.43 -2.66
C GLN A 76 17.70 28.81 -1.43
N ALA A 77 17.10 29.55 -0.49
CA ALA A 77 17.76 29.97 0.74
C ALA A 77 18.07 28.80 1.70
N ALA A 78 17.32 27.70 1.60
CA ALA A 78 17.36 26.56 2.50
C ALA A 78 18.37 25.46 2.10
N GLY A 79 18.98 25.53 0.92
CA GLY A 79 19.85 24.46 0.41
C GLY A 79 19.05 23.26 -0.10
N THR A 80 18.58 23.37 -1.34
CA THR A 80 17.81 22.37 -2.11
C THR A 80 18.37 20.92 -2.18
N PRO A 81 19.69 20.61 -2.05
CA PRO A 81 20.19 19.26 -2.32
C PRO A 81 19.80 18.16 -1.32
N LEU A 82 19.42 18.48 -0.08
CA LEU A 82 19.37 17.45 0.97
C LEU A 82 18.01 16.74 1.10
N THR A 83 16.92 17.41 0.74
CA THR A 83 15.59 16.79 0.65
C THR A 83 15.60 15.62 -0.35
N ILE A 84 16.51 15.63 -1.32
CA ILE A 84 16.72 14.59 -2.33
C ILE A 84 17.07 13.23 -1.69
N GLY A 85 17.69 13.18 -0.51
CA GLY A 85 18.07 11.91 0.14
C GLY A 85 16.87 11.04 0.51
N SER A 86 15.89 11.60 1.22
CA SER A 86 14.65 10.89 1.58
C SER A 86 13.80 10.59 0.35
N PHE A 87 13.66 11.57 -0.56
CA PHE A 87 12.87 11.38 -1.78
C PHE A 87 13.51 10.39 -2.76
N GLY A 88 14.82 10.14 -2.68
CA GLY A 88 15.47 9.05 -3.41
C GLY A 88 14.93 7.67 -3.00
N ALA A 89 14.76 7.44 -1.68
CA ALA A 89 14.14 6.21 -1.19
C ALA A 89 12.64 6.14 -1.55
N ALA A 90 11.92 7.28 -1.50
CA ALA A 90 10.53 7.36 -1.94
C ALA A 90 10.37 7.01 -3.43
N ALA A 91 11.30 7.45 -4.27
CA ALA A 91 11.28 7.12 -5.70
C ALA A 91 11.39 5.60 -5.94
N VAL A 92 12.22 4.88 -5.17
CA VAL A 92 12.28 3.42 -5.29
C VAL A 92 10.92 2.79 -4.94
N LEU A 93 10.27 3.26 -3.87
CA LEU A 93 8.96 2.74 -3.50
C LEU A 93 7.89 3.04 -4.55
N GLU A 94 7.83 4.29 -5.04
CA GLU A 94 6.78 4.77 -5.94
C GLU A 94 6.98 4.36 -7.40
N PHE A 95 8.21 4.05 -7.85
CA PHE A 95 8.47 3.69 -9.25
C PHE A 95 8.91 2.23 -9.45
N TYR A 96 9.56 1.60 -8.46
CA TYR A 96 9.94 0.19 -8.58
C TYR A 96 8.89 -0.72 -7.93
N THR A 97 8.57 -0.51 -6.65
CA THR A 97 7.63 -1.36 -5.88
C THR A 97 6.22 -0.77 -5.79
N ILE A 98 5.60 -0.50 -6.94
CA ILE A 98 4.29 0.19 -7.01
C ILE A 98 3.12 -0.60 -6.40
N GLU A 99 3.27 -1.91 -6.33
CA GLU A 99 2.27 -2.84 -5.76
C GLU A 99 2.39 -2.92 -4.23
N SER A 100 3.44 -2.33 -3.65
CA SER A 100 3.61 -2.32 -2.21
C SER A 100 2.51 -1.49 -1.55
N PRO A 101 1.92 -1.95 -0.42
CA PRO A 101 1.01 -1.12 0.35
C PRO A 101 1.70 0.17 0.86
N LEU A 102 3.04 0.17 1.00
CA LEU A 102 3.81 1.31 1.50
C LEU A 102 4.03 2.42 0.45
N SER A 103 3.86 2.11 -0.83
CA SER A 103 3.99 3.07 -1.94
C SER A 103 2.66 3.72 -2.33
N GLN A 104 1.55 3.33 -1.69
CA GLN A 104 0.24 3.88 -2.00
C GLN A 104 0.13 5.36 -1.58
N PRO A 105 -0.70 6.16 -2.27
CA PRO A 105 -0.73 7.63 -2.11
C PRO A 105 -0.99 8.10 -0.68
N ARG A 106 -1.88 7.41 0.06
CA ARG A 106 -2.14 7.72 1.47
C ARG A 106 -0.88 7.65 2.31
N ASN A 107 -0.10 6.59 2.15
CA ASN A 107 1.10 6.35 2.95
C ASN A 107 2.19 7.35 2.56
N ALA A 108 2.38 7.60 1.26
CA ALA A 108 3.32 8.60 0.77
C ALA A 108 3.03 10.01 1.32
N ILE A 109 1.78 10.49 1.24
CA ILE A 109 1.42 11.84 1.68
C ILE A 109 1.34 11.95 3.20
N LEU A 110 0.56 11.10 3.87
CA LEU A 110 0.35 11.20 5.31
C LEU A 110 1.59 10.79 6.10
N GLY A 111 2.32 9.77 5.63
CA GLY A 111 3.55 9.34 6.26
C GLY A 111 4.60 10.45 6.25
N GLN A 112 4.77 11.14 5.12
CA GLN A 112 5.67 12.30 5.02
C GLN A 112 5.18 13.52 5.82
N LEU A 113 3.87 13.76 5.86
CA LEU A 113 3.28 14.82 6.68
C LEU A 113 3.57 14.60 8.17
N ILE A 114 3.19 13.44 8.70
CA ILE A 114 3.39 13.10 10.12
C ILE A 114 4.88 13.13 10.46
N SER A 115 5.72 12.56 9.59
CA SER A 115 7.15 12.49 9.84
C SER A 115 7.83 13.87 9.81
N SER A 116 7.48 14.73 8.86
CA SER A 116 8.02 16.11 8.81
C SER A 116 7.56 16.94 10.01
N VAL A 117 6.32 16.80 10.45
CA VAL A 117 5.80 17.48 11.66
C VAL A 117 6.57 17.02 12.90
N ILE A 118 6.74 15.72 13.09
CA ILE A 118 7.48 15.18 14.25
C ILE A 118 8.94 15.60 14.22
N GLY A 119 9.61 15.53 13.08
CA GLY A 119 11.01 15.94 12.96
C GLY A 119 11.23 17.41 13.29
N VAL A 120 10.36 18.30 12.80
CA VAL A 120 10.42 19.73 13.14
C VAL A 120 10.07 19.96 14.61
N ALA A 121 9.08 19.26 15.17
CA ALA A 121 8.69 19.39 16.57
C ALA A 121 9.82 18.98 17.51
N VAL A 122 10.48 17.85 17.25
CA VAL A 122 11.65 17.38 18.02
C VAL A 122 12.80 18.38 17.87
N ASN A 123 13.12 18.79 16.64
CA ASN A 123 14.18 19.77 16.39
C ASN A 123 13.96 21.07 17.18
N LYS A 124 12.76 21.66 17.09
CA LYS A 124 12.42 22.91 17.80
C LYS A 124 12.31 22.73 19.31
N GLY A 125 11.87 21.56 19.78
CA GLY A 125 11.82 21.23 21.20
C GLY A 125 13.22 21.19 21.82
N PHE A 126 14.14 20.48 21.17
CA PHE A 126 15.54 20.40 21.59
C PHE A 126 16.28 21.73 21.42
N ALA A 127 15.93 22.55 20.43
CA ALA A 127 16.50 23.88 20.24
C ALA A 127 16.18 24.87 21.38
N ARG A 128 15.22 24.56 22.26
CA ARG A 128 14.93 25.37 23.46
C ARG A 128 15.82 25.04 24.67
N LEU A 129 16.63 24.00 24.59
CA LEU A 129 17.60 23.65 25.65
C LEU A 129 18.71 24.71 25.71
N PRO A 130 19.23 25.07 26.90
CA PRO A 130 20.34 26.02 27.06
C PRO A 130 21.58 25.66 26.23
N GLY A 131 22.25 26.68 25.69
CA GLY A 131 23.29 26.60 24.66
C GLY A 131 24.51 25.74 25.02
N SER A 132 25.01 25.03 24.00
CA SER A 132 26.00 23.92 23.93
C SER A 132 25.39 22.50 23.94
N SER A 133 24.39 22.23 24.79
CA SER A 133 23.82 20.87 24.89
C SER A 133 23.06 20.40 23.64
N TYR A 134 22.48 21.31 22.83
CA TYR A 134 21.75 20.92 21.63
C TYR A 134 22.64 20.20 20.60
N ASN A 135 23.85 20.73 20.35
CA ASN A 135 24.77 20.11 19.40
C ASN A 135 25.25 18.75 19.92
N ASP A 136 25.47 18.63 21.23
CA ASP A 136 25.89 17.37 21.88
C ASP A 136 24.78 16.31 21.89
N LEU A 137 23.50 16.72 21.98
CA LEU A 137 22.34 15.82 21.99
C LEU A 137 21.71 15.61 20.60
N ARG A 138 22.29 16.17 19.54
CA ARG A 138 21.69 16.14 18.19
C ARG A 138 21.51 14.72 17.64
N TRP A 139 22.43 13.82 17.96
CA TRP A 139 22.34 12.39 17.61
C TRP A 139 21.12 11.72 18.27
N LEU A 140 20.86 12.05 19.54
CA LEU A 140 19.72 11.52 20.29
C LEU A 140 18.41 12.10 19.78
N ALA A 141 18.37 13.42 19.52
CA ALA A 141 17.21 14.08 18.93
C ALA A 141 16.87 13.50 17.55
N GLY A 142 17.88 13.19 16.73
CA GLY A 142 17.69 12.50 15.46
C GLY A 142 17.07 11.11 15.62
N ALA A 143 17.60 10.29 16.54
CA ALA A 143 17.08 8.97 16.84
C ALA A 143 15.63 9.03 17.37
N LEU A 144 15.33 9.95 18.29
CA LEU A 144 13.99 10.17 18.82
C LEU A 144 13.01 10.64 17.75
N SER A 145 13.44 11.50 16.84
CA SER A 145 12.64 11.96 15.70
C SER A 145 12.28 10.80 14.77
N CYS A 146 13.27 10.00 14.37
CA CYS A 146 13.05 8.85 13.51
C CYS A 146 12.11 7.84 14.18
N ALA A 147 12.44 7.38 15.39
CA ALA A 147 11.63 6.42 16.13
C ALA A 147 10.21 6.95 16.44
N GLY A 148 10.08 8.22 16.81
CA GLY A 148 8.78 8.87 17.05
C GLY A 148 7.93 8.95 15.79
N SER A 149 8.54 9.25 14.64
CA SER A 149 7.84 9.25 13.35
C SER A 149 7.41 7.85 12.93
N THR A 150 8.25 6.83 13.11
CA THR A 150 7.91 5.43 12.85
C THR A 150 6.76 4.99 13.75
N MET A 151 6.80 5.32 15.05
CA MET A 151 5.73 5.00 15.98
C MET A 151 4.41 5.65 15.55
N ALA A 152 4.40 6.94 15.23
CA ALA A 152 3.19 7.65 14.84
C ALA A 152 2.61 7.17 13.51
N THR A 153 3.46 6.92 12.51
CA THR A 153 3.03 6.39 11.21
C THR A 153 2.58 4.92 11.30
N ALA A 154 3.17 4.13 12.19
CA ALA A 154 2.71 2.77 12.49
C ALA A 154 1.33 2.78 13.16
N LEU A 155 1.12 3.63 14.16
CA LEU A 155 -0.18 3.76 14.83
C LEU A 155 -1.29 4.20 13.88
N THR A 156 -0.99 5.09 12.93
CA THR A 156 -1.98 5.63 11.98
C THR A 156 -2.16 4.78 10.72
N GLY A 157 -1.47 3.64 10.60
CA GLY A 157 -1.51 2.80 9.40
C GLY A 157 -0.89 3.46 8.16
N THR A 158 -0.05 4.49 8.33
CA THR A 158 0.51 5.31 7.24
C THR A 158 2.02 5.17 7.10
N VAL A 159 2.56 3.98 7.42
CA VAL A 159 4.00 3.72 7.38
C VAL A 159 4.55 4.01 5.99
N HIS A 160 5.46 4.98 5.93
CA HIS A 160 6.20 5.33 4.73
C HIS A 160 7.67 5.51 5.14
N PRO A 161 8.52 4.48 4.93
CA PRO A 161 9.91 4.49 5.40
C PRO A 161 10.73 5.74 5.03
N PRO A 162 10.58 6.35 3.84
CA PRO A 162 11.23 7.63 3.52
C PRO A 162 10.87 8.76 4.49
N GLY A 163 9.65 8.75 5.06
CA GLY A 163 9.24 9.68 6.10
C GLY A 163 10.18 9.66 7.31
N GLY A 164 10.61 8.48 7.76
CA GLY A 164 11.57 8.36 8.86
C GLY A 164 12.91 9.03 8.56
N ALA A 165 13.40 8.91 7.32
CA ALA A 165 14.58 9.63 6.87
C ALA A 165 14.34 11.16 6.83
N THR A 166 13.17 11.62 6.38
CA THR A 166 12.78 13.04 6.44
C THR A 166 12.81 13.57 7.88
N ALA A 167 12.23 12.83 8.82
CA ALA A 167 12.20 13.21 10.24
C ALA A 167 13.61 13.27 10.84
N LEU A 168 14.47 12.30 10.49
CA LEU A 168 15.87 12.28 10.91
C LEU A 168 16.63 13.50 10.37
N LEU A 169 16.54 13.75 9.07
CA LEU A 169 17.24 14.87 8.41
C LEU A 169 16.78 16.24 8.92
N ALA A 170 15.50 16.38 9.28
CA ALA A 170 14.96 17.59 9.89
C ALA A 170 15.67 17.99 11.20
N VAL A 171 16.33 17.03 11.85
CA VAL A 171 17.12 17.25 13.06
C VAL A 171 18.60 17.23 12.76
N THR A 172 19.11 16.25 12.03
CA THR A 172 20.56 16.01 11.91
C THR A 172 21.26 16.97 10.96
N ASP A 173 20.59 17.45 9.92
CA ASP A 173 21.20 18.40 8.98
C ASP A 173 20.95 19.85 9.42
N PRO A 174 22.00 20.66 9.65
CA PRO A 174 21.87 22.07 10.02
C PRO A 174 21.00 22.89 9.07
N LYS A 175 21.17 22.72 7.76
CA LYS A 175 20.44 23.48 6.74
C LYS A 175 18.95 23.14 6.77
N VAL A 176 18.61 21.86 6.94
CA VAL A 176 17.20 21.43 7.02
C VAL A 176 16.58 21.83 8.37
N ALA A 177 17.35 21.73 9.45
CA ALA A 177 16.91 22.14 10.79
C ALA A 177 16.57 23.63 10.86
N GLU A 178 17.30 24.48 10.13
CA GLU A 178 17.06 25.92 10.05
C GLU A 178 15.71 26.26 9.38
N ILE A 179 15.26 25.46 8.39
CA ILE A 179 13.96 25.62 7.71
C ILE A 179 12.80 25.62 8.72
N GLY A 180 12.87 24.75 9.72
CA GLY A 180 11.83 24.61 10.74
C GLY A 180 10.46 24.28 10.15
N TRP A 181 9.40 24.99 10.56
CA TRP A 181 8.02 24.69 10.16
C TRP A 181 7.73 24.87 8.68
N ALA A 182 8.54 25.63 7.95
CA ALA A 182 8.43 25.71 6.50
C ALA A 182 8.74 24.37 5.81
N LEU A 183 9.41 23.42 6.50
CA LEU A 183 9.73 22.10 5.95
C LEU A 183 8.47 21.30 5.62
N VAL A 184 7.40 21.42 6.42
CA VAL A 184 6.17 20.64 6.26
C VAL A 184 5.50 20.90 4.90
N PRO A 185 5.14 22.15 4.53
CA PRO A 185 4.57 22.42 3.21
C PRO A 185 5.57 22.15 2.07
N MET A 186 6.87 22.28 2.31
CA MET A 186 7.91 21.93 1.32
C MET A 186 7.91 20.42 1.00
N VAL A 187 7.89 19.58 2.02
CA VAL A 187 7.83 18.12 1.88
C VAL A 187 6.52 17.72 1.20
N LEU A 188 5.39 18.29 1.61
CA LEU A 188 4.09 18.03 0.97
C LEU A 188 4.06 18.39 -0.52
N LEU A 189 4.67 19.52 -0.90
CA LEU A 189 4.79 19.90 -2.31
C LEU A 189 5.59 18.85 -3.09
N ASN A 190 6.73 18.40 -2.55
CA ASN A 190 7.56 17.39 -3.18
C ASN A 190 6.83 16.04 -3.29
N CYS A 191 6.05 15.64 -2.27
CA CYS A 191 5.19 14.45 -2.32
C CYS A 191 4.14 14.59 -3.42
N GLY A 192 3.48 15.75 -3.53
CA GLY A 192 2.47 15.99 -4.58
C GLY A 192 3.07 15.93 -5.98
N VAL A 193 4.26 16.51 -6.18
CA VAL A 193 4.99 16.45 -7.45
C VAL A 193 5.41 15.01 -7.77
N MET A 194 5.99 14.29 -6.81
CA MET A 194 6.41 12.90 -6.98
C MET A 194 5.21 12.02 -7.36
N LEU A 195 4.11 12.14 -6.61
CA LEU A 195 2.89 11.40 -6.86
C LEU A 195 2.31 11.72 -8.24
N ALA A 196 2.30 12.99 -8.65
CA ALA A 196 1.84 13.37 -9.99
C ALA A 196 2.66 12.69 -11.10
N VAL A 197 3.98 12.63 -10.95
CA VAL A 197 4.86 11.91 -11.89
C VAL A 197 4.63 10.40 -11.81
N ALA A 198 4.45 9.83 -10.62
CA ALA A 198 4.13 8.41 -10.43
C ALA A 198 2.82 8.02 -11.14
N LEU A 199 1.76 8.83 -11.00
CA LEU A 199 0.50 8.63 -11.71
C LEU A 199 0.66 8.70 -13.23
N LEU A 200 1.56 9.54 -13.75
CA LEU A 200 1.79 9.66 -15.19
C LEU A 200 2.60 8.48 -15.72
N VAL A 201 3.74 8.18 -15.10
CA VAL A 201 4.71 7.19 -15.62
C VAL A 201 4.24 5.76 -15.36
N ASN A 202 3.74 5.46 -14.16
CA ASN A 202 3.36 4.10 -13.82
C ASN A 202 2.10 3.66 -14.60
N ASN A 203 1.18 4.56 -14.91
CA ASN A 203 -0.02 4.22 -15.68
C ASN A 203 0.20 4.03 -17.20
N ILE A 204 1.42 4.20 -17.71
CA ILE A 204 1.71 3.94 -19.14
C ILE A 204 1.58 2.46 -19.45
N GLN A 205 2.26 1.60 -18.69
CA GLN A 205 2.25 0.14 -18.88
C GLN A 205 1.86 -0.65 -17.62
N ARG A 206 1.81 0.00 -16.45
CA ARG A 206 1.45 -0.61 -15.17
C ARG A 206 0.15 0.02 -14.64
N GLU A 207 -0.20 -0.29 -13.41
CA GLU A 207 -1.41 0.19 -12.75
C GLU A 207 -1.03 0.80 -11.39
N PHE A 208 -1.24 2.10 -11.23
CA PHE A 208 -0.96 2.81 -10.00
C PHE A 208 -1.92 4.01 -9.82
N PRO A 209 -2.48 4.25 -8.63
CA PRO A 209 -2.34 3.46 -7.41
C PRO A 209 -3.25 2.23 -7.44
N THR A 210 -2.93 1.22 -6.63
CA THR A 210 -3.81 0.06 -6.40
C THR A 210 -5.02 0.47 -5.58
N TYR A 211 -4.82 1.35 -4.59
CA TYR A 211 -5.89 1.98 -3.84
C TYR A 211 -5.41 3.34 -3.28
N TRP A 212 -6.35 4.27 -3.08
CA TRP A 212 -6.01 5.60 -2.58
C TRP A 212 -5.92 5.66 -1.06
N TRP A 213 -6.77 4.94 -0.33
CA TRP A 213 -6.91 5.09 1.12
C TRP A 213 -6.82 3.79 1.89
N THR A 214 -7.62 2.81 1.51
CA THR A 214 -7.58 1.47 2.09
C THR A 214 -7.92 0.44 1.03
N PRO A 215 -7.35 -0.77 1.12
CA PRO A 215 -7.78 -1.90 0.31
C PRO A 215 -9.12 -2.48 0.80
N ALA A 216 -9.53 -2.17 2.03
CA ALA A 216 -10.80 -2.59 2.63
C ALA A 216 -12.00 -1.78 2.08
N ASP A 217 -13.18 -2.41 2.06
CA ASP A 217 -14.44 -1.77 1.64
C ASP A 217 -14.76 -0.53 2.50
N VAL A 218 -14.74 0.65 1.86
CA VAL A 218 -15.00 1.96 2.50
C VAL A 218 -16.48 2.34 2.47
N GLY A 219 -16.94 3.11 3.46
CA GLY A 219 -18.24 3.78 3.43
C GLY A 219 -19.44 2.93 3.85
N SER A 220 -19.24 1.84 4.58
CA SER A 220 -20.32 1.03 5.18
C SER A 220 -21.26 1.85 6.08
N PHE A 221 -20.75 2.92 6.71
CA PHE A 221 -21.56 3.89 7.46
C PHE A 221 -22.53 4.66 6.55
N TRP A 222 -22.04 5.15 5.41
CA TRP A 222 -22.83 5.90 4.44
C TRP A 222 -23.79 5.00 3.64
N ALA A 223 -23.40 3.75 3.37
CA ALA A 223 -24.27 2.73 2.76
C ALA A 223 -25.50 2.44 3.62
N ARG A 224 -25.33 2.39 4.96
CA ARG A 224 -26.41 2.16 5.92
C ARG A 224 -27.37 3.34 6.06
N LYS A 225 -26.96 4.54 5.64
CA LYS A 225 -27.72 5.80 5.80
C LYS A 225 -28.50 6.21 4.55
N ARG A 226 -28.46 5.44 3.45
CA ARG A 226 -29.34 5.67 2.28
C ARG A 226 -30.77 5.30 2.65
N PRO A 227 -31.72 6.24 2.76
CA PRO A 227 -33.12 5.92 2.95
C PRO A 227 -33.73 5.56 1.58
N GLY A 228 -34.20 4.33 1.43
CA GLY A 228 -35.19 3.96 0.41
C GLY A 228 -34.68 3.68 -1.02
N HIS A 229 -34.51 2.41 -1.34
CA HIS A 229 -35.44 1.75 -2.27
C HIS A 229 -35.95 0.50 -1.54
N GLY A 230 -37.19 0.57 -1.06
CA GLY A 230 -37.92 -0.61 -0.63
C GLY A 230 -38.45 -1.37 -1.84
N GLY A 231 -38.57 -2.69 -1.72
CA GLY A 231 -39.29 -3.53 -2.66
C GLY A 231 -38.54 -4.80 -3.03
N GLU A 232 -39.14 -5.94 -2.68
CA GLU A 232 -38.84 -7.30 -3.13
C GLU A 232 -37.56 -7.96 -2.62
N GLU A 233 -37.67 -8.41 -1.37
CA GLU A 233 -37.36 -9.78 -1.01
C GLU A 233 -38.08 -10.73 -1.99
N ALA A 234 -37.39 -11.14 -3.04
CA ALA A 234 -37.79 -12.28 -3.88
C ALA A 234 -37.02 -13.51 -3.41
N ASP A 235 -37.49 -14.07 -2.30
CA ASP A 235 -37.54 -15.52 -2.17
C ASP A 235 -38.45 -16.05 -3.28
N LEU A 236 -37.89 -16.65 -4.32
CA LEU A 236 -38.56 -17.59 -5.22
C LEU A 236 -37.52 -18.36 -6.04
N ALA A 237 -37.18 -19.50 -5.46
CA ALA A 237 -36.99 -20.83 -6.03
C ALA A 237 -37.11 -21.05 -7.56
N VAL A 238 -36.61 -22.24 -7.93
CA VAL A 238 -36.93 -23.10 -9.10
C VAL A 238 -35.82 -23.10 -10.17
N GLY A 239 -35.20 -24.23 -10.52
CA GLY A 239 -35.61 -25.59 -10.26
C GLY A 239 -34.59 -26.67 -10.60
N THR A 240 -34.88 -27.82 -10.02
CA THR A 240 -34.33 -29.14 -10.25
C THR A 240 -34.73 -29.71 -11.62
N CYS A 241 -33.97 -30.73 -12.04
CA CYS A 241 -34.26 -31.82 -12.99
C CYS A 241 -33.81 -31.70 -14.46
N GLY A 242 -33.04 -32.71 -14.89
CA GLY A 242 -32.85 -33.04 -16.30
C GLY A 242 -31.70 -34.01 -16.60
N GLU A 243 -31.87 -35.30 -16.30
CA GLU A 243 -31.06 -36.42 -16.83
C GLU A 243 -30.92 -36.43 -18.36
N LYS A 244 -29.73 -36.81 -18.87
CA LYS A 244 -29.46 -37.85 -19.89
C LYS A 244 -27.97 -37.88 -20.29
N GLY A 245 -27.30 -39.02 -20.14
CA GLY A 245 -26.01 -39.35 -20.80
C GLY A 245 -26.22 -39.95 -22.19
N PRO A 246 -25.29 -40.76 -22.76
CA PRO A 246 -23.83 -40.87 -22.57
C PRO A 246 -23.05 -40.86 -23.93
N GLY A 247 -21.69 -40.83 -23.92
CA GLY A 247 -20.91 -41.13 -25.15
C GLY A 247 -19.40 -40.84 -25.17
N GLN A 248 -18.60 -41.89 -24.90
CA GLN A 248 -17.37 -42.37 -25.58
C GLN A 248 -16.03 -41.58 -25.64
N GLY A 249 -14.97 -42.30 -25.21
CA GLY A 249 -13.62 -42.41 -25.80
C GLY A 249 -12.62 -41.29 -25.45
N GLY A 250 -11.36 -41.49 -25.07
CA GLY A 250 -10.43 -42.63 -25.02
C GLY A 250 -8.98 -42.07 -25.02
N SER A 251 -8.03 -42.85 -24.49
CA SER A 251 -6.54 -42.80 -24.62
C SER A 251 -5.69 -41.69 -23.96
N ASP A 252 -5.00 -42.08 -22.87
CA ASP A 252 -3.56 -42.38 -22.77
C ASP A 252 -2.43 -41.35 -23.04
N PHE A 253 -1.63 -41.16 -21.98
CA PHE A 253 -0.14 -41.21 -21.88
C PHE A 253 0.80 -39.98 -22.02
N ASN A 254 1.53 -39.76 -20.92
CA ASN A 254 2.96 -39.40 -20.70
C ASN A 254 3.55 -37.98 -20.91
N ASN A 255 3.66 -37.26 -19.78
CA ASN A 255 4.87 -36.96 -18.96
C ASN A 255 6.20 -36.48 -19.59
N SER A 256 6.70 -35.38 -19.00
CA SER A 256 8.08 -34.97 -18.63
C SER A 256 8.56 -33.65 -19.26
N SER A 257 9.29 -32.73 -18.61
CA SER A 257 9.59 -32.33 -17.21
C SER A 257 10.48 -31.07 -17.30
N GLY A 258 10.41 -30.16 -16.31
CA GLY A 258 11.47 -29.18 -15.99
C GLY A 258 11.01 -27.72 -15.96
N ALA A 259 10.58 -27.13 -14.83
CA ALA A 259 11.37 -26.61 -13.70
C ALA A 259 11.58 -25.07 -13.81
N THR A 260 11.37 -24.16 -12.85
CA THR A 260 10.85 -24.14 -11.46
C THR A 260 10.67 -22.66 -11.05
N VAL A 261 9.92 -22.42 -9.96
CA VAL A 261 9.95 -21.30 -8.99
C VAL A 261 8.89 -20.20 -9.18
N VAL A 262 7.76 -20.41 -8.50
CA VAL A 262 6.67 -19.45 -8.26
C VAL A 262 6.75 -19.01 -6.79
N GLY A 263 6.87 -17.70 -6.55
CA GLY A 263 6.66 -17.06 -5.25
C GLY A 263 5.28 -16.42 -5.24
N SER A 264 4.42 -16.94 -4.37
CA SER A 264 2.96 -16.77 -4.38
C SER A 264 2.50 -15.46 -3.73
N THR A 265 1.62 -14.73 -4.41
CA THR A 265 0.72 -13.72 -3.79
C THR A 265 -0.69 -14.33 -3.76
N SER A 266 -1.24 -14.49 -2.56
CA SER A 266 -2.49 -15.20 -2.29
C SER A 266 -3.71 -14.43 -2.83
N TYR A 267 -4.38 -14.99 -3.83
CA TYR A 267 -5.72 -14.60 -4.28
C TYR A 267 -6.69 -15.69 -3.85
N TYR A 268 -7.69 -15.38 -3.03
CA TYR A 268 -8.68 -16.35 -2.57
C TYR A 268 -9.68 -16.63 -3.70
N ASP A 269 -9.43 -17.66 -4.50
CA ASP A 269 -10.40 -18.24 -5.42
C ASP A 269 -11.31 -19.21 -4.64
N VAL A 270 -12.59 -18.87 -4.50
CA VAL A 270 -13.61 -19.69 -3.80
C VAL A 270 -13.81 -21.04 -4.50
N SER A 271 -13.35 -21.17 -5.75
CA SER A 271 -13.38 -22.42 -6.53
C SER A 271 -12.26 -23.41 -6.18
N CYS A 272 -11.32 -23.02 -5.31
CA CYS A 272 -10.16 -23.83 -4.88
C CYS A 272 -10.16 -24.12 -3.36
N SER A 273 -11.34 -24.19 -2.74
CA SER A 273 -11.49 -24.42 -1.30
C SER A 273 -11.62 -25.91 -0.99
N LEU A 274 -10.62 -26.49 -0.31
CA LEU A 274 -10.75 -27.80 0.33
C LEU A 274 -11.66 -27.66 1.55
N MET A 275 -12.90 -28.14 1.44
CA MET A 275 -13.89 -28.07 2.53
C MET A 275 -13.84 -29.36 3.36
N LEU A 276 -13.46 -29.20 4.63
CA LEU A 276 -13.53 -30.23 5.66
C LEU A 276 -14.86 -30.06 6.42
N THR A 277 -15.80 -30.97 6.20
CA THR A 277 -17.08 -31.00 6.92
C THR A 277 -17.13 -32.27 7.77
N ARG A 278 -17.91 -32.28 8.85
CA ARG A 278 -18.00 -33.44 9.77
C ARG A 278 -18.42 -34.75 9.09
N ASP A 279 -19.11 -34.64 7.95
CA ASP A 279 -19.61 -35.76 7.15
C ASP A 279 -18.73 -36.11 5.93
N GLY A 280 -17.59 -35.44 5.73
CA GLY A 280 -16.65 -35.79 4.66
C GLY A 280 -15.76 -34.65 4.17
N ILE A 281 -14.77 -35.03 3.35
CA ILE A 281 -13.79 -34.13 2.74
C ILE A 281 -14.20 -33.88 1.28
N SER A 282 -14.44 -32.62 0.92
CA SER A 282 -14.61 -32.21 -0.48
C SER A 282 -13.28 -31.68 -1.00
N VAL A 283 -12.63 -32.47 -1.84
CA VAL A 283 -11.35 -32.13 -2.48
C VAL A 283 -11.63 -31.65 -3.90
N PRO A 284 -11.13 -30.47 -4.29
CA PRO A 284 -11.30 -30.00 -5.66
C PRO A 284 -10.54 -30.89 -6.67
N PRO A 285 -11.06 -31.04 -7.90
CA PRO A 285 -10.61 -32.05 -8.87
C PRO A 285 -9.20 -31.85 -9.44
N HIS A 286 -8.52 -30.76 -9.07
CA HIS A 286 -7.16 -30.43 -9.50
C HIS A 286 -6.11 -30.66 -8.40
N LEU A 287 -6.52 -31.19 -7.24
CA LEU A 287 -5.64 -31.45 -6.10
C LEU A 287 -5.46 -32.96 -5.90
N ASP A 288 -4.38 -33.51 -6.45
CA ASP A 288 -3.99 -34.90 -6.22
C ASP A 288 -3.28 -35.02 -4.87
N LEU A 289 -4.01 -35.48 -3.86
CA LEU A 289 -3.46 -35.73 -2.52
C LEU A 289 -2.77 -37.09 -2.47
N LEU A 290 -1.61 -37.14 -1.81
CA LEU A 290 -0.95 -38.41 -1.51
C LEU A 290 -1.81 -39.22 -0.52
N PRO A 291 -1.72 -40.57 -0.52
CA PRO A 291 -2.47 -41.43 0.40
C PRO A 291 -2.27 -41.04 1.88
N GLU A 292 -1.04 -40.67 2.25
CA GLU A 292 -0.70 -40.24 3.60
C GLU A 292 -1.37 -38.90 3.99
N GLU A 293 -1.49 -37.97 3.05
CA GLU A 293 -2.13 -36.67 3.26
C GLU A 293 -3.64 -36.82 3.41
N LYS A 294 -4.24 -37.75 2.67
CA LYS A 294 -5.65 -38.09 2.79
C LYS A 294 -5.96 -38.72 4.15
N ASP A 295 -5.15 -39.67 4.60
CA ASP A 295 -5.30 -40.30 5.92
C ASP A 295 -5.14 -39.29 7.06
N TRP A 296 -4.22 -38.33 6.89
CA TRP A 296 -4.05 -37.24 7.84
C TRP A 296 -5.24 -36.28 7.89
N LEU A 297 -5.80 -35.90 6.73
CA LEU A 297 -7.00 -35.07 6.65
C LEU A 297 -8.24 -35.79 7.23
N GLU A 298 -8.35 -37.09 7.03
CA GLU A 298 -9.40 -37.91 7.66
C GLU A 298 -9.24 -37.97 9.19
N SER A 299 -8.00 -38.02 9.70
CA SER A 299 -7.72 -37.92 11.13
C SER A 299 -8.16 -36.59 11.73
N LEU A 300 -7.95 -35.48 11.02
CA LEU A 300 -8.43 -34.16 11.42
C LEU A 300 -9.95 -34.06 11.40
N CYS A 301 -10.60 -34.65 10.40
CA CYS A 301 -12.06 -34.69 10.30
C CYS A 301 -12.70 -35.42 11.49
N ARG A 302 -12.07 -36.49 12.00
CA ARG A 302 -12.56 -37.21 13.20
C ARG A 302 -12.38 -36.43 14.51
N ARG A 303 -11.56 -35.38 14.51
CA ARG A 303 -11.26 -34.54 15.68
C ARG A 303 -12.12 -33.27 15.74
N LEU A 304 -12.90 -32.98 14.69
CA LEU A 304 -13.88 -31.89 14.59
C LEU A 304 -15.28 -32.35 15.07
#